data_AF-A0A7X7EZQ8-F1
#
_entry.id   AF-A0A7X7EZQ8-F1
#
_cell.length_a   1.000
_cell.length_b   1.000
_cell.length_c   1.000
_cell.angle_alpha   90.00
_cell.angle_beta   90.00
_cell.angle_gamma   90.00
#
_symmetry.space_group_name_H-M   'P 1'
#
loop_
_entity.id
_entity.type
_entity.pdbx_description
1 polymer ?
#
loop_
_entity_poly.entity_id
_entity_poly.type
_entity_poly.pdbx_seq_one_letter_code
_entity_poly.pdbx_strand_id
1 'polypeptide(L)'
;RDALDMQGIDTGGLDSQDRKYLTTIVRVFGGGPVGVEAVAHTLNVPTDTLIDEVEPYLLRSELIVRTPRGRRITPSGFAHLGLDSPLPDPVSEPPSLFDNQPE
;
A
#
# COMPACT_ATOMS: atom_id res chain seq x y z
N ARG A 1 -9.42 -27.03 -0.37
CA ARG A 1 -8.56 -25.86 -0.09
C ARG A 1 -8.02 -25.41 -1.46
N ASP A 2 -8.93 -25.25 -2.45
CA ASP A 2 -8.64 -25.51 -3.87
C ASP A 2 -9.56 -24.69 -4.82
N ALA A 3 -9.62 -23.38 -4.65
CA ALA A 3 -10.30 -22.49 -5.61
C ALA A 3 -9.64 -21.11 -5.69
N LEU A 4 -9.03 -20.65 -4.61
CA LEU A 4 -8.33 -19.35 -4.52
C LEU A 4 -6.98 -19.36 -5.26
N ASP A 5 -6.22 -20.45 -5.18
CA ASP A 5 -4.93 -20.57 -5.88
C ASP A 5 -5.09 -20.57 -7.41
N MET A 6 -6.23 -21.03 -7.94
CA MET A 6 -6.52 -20.98 -9.37
C MET A 6 -6.84 -19.57 -9.89
N GLN A 7 -7.20 -18.63 -8.99
CA GLN A 7 -7.53 -17.25 -9.36
C GLN A 7 -6.36 -16.28 -9.14
N GLY A 8 -5.20 -16.76 -8.68
CA GLY A 8 -4.03 -15.92 -8.46
C GLY A 8 -4.23 -14.91 -7.32
N ILE A 9 -5.06 -15.27 -6.33
CA ILE A 9 -5.30 -14.49 -5.12
C ILE A 9 -4.25 -14.90 -4.08
N ASP A 10 -3.55 -13.93 -3.48
CA ASP A 10 -2.54 -14.21 -2.46
C ASP A 10 -3.15 -14.50 -1.07
N THR A 11 -2.30 -14.79 -0.09
CA THR A 11 -2.73 -15.12 1.28
C THR A 11 -3.46 -13.99 2.00
N GLY A 12 -3.30 -12.74 1.55
CA GLY A 12 -4.03 -11.59 2.08
C GLY A 12 -5.34 -11.31 1.35
N GLY A 13 -5.60 -11.98 0.21
CA GLY A 13 -6.78 -11.74 -0.59
C GLY A 13 -6.57 -10.77 -1.76
N LEU A 14 -5.32 -10.40 -2.08
CA LEU A 14 -5.02 -9.54 -3.21
C LEU A 14 -4.93 -10.37 -4.49
N ASP A 15 -5.57 -9.87 -5.53
CA ASP A 15 -5.46 -10.46 -6.85
C ASP A 15 -4.18 -10.00 -7.59
N SER A 16 -4.09 -10.32 -8.88
CA SER A 16 -2.94 -9.93 -9.69
C SER A 16 -2.87 -8.42 -9.98
N GLN A 17 -4.01 -7.74 -10.05
CA GLN A 17 -4.12 -6.32 -10.37
C GLN A 17 -3.80 -5.47 -9.14
N ASP A 18 -4.28 -5.86 -7.97
CA ASP A 18 -3.92 -5.28 -6.66
C ASP A 18 -2.41 -5.28 -6.46
N ARG A 19 -1.78 -6.44 -6.65
CA ARG A 19 -0.32 -6.58 -6.51
C ARG A 19 0.45 -5.76 -7.52
N LYS A 20 -0.02 -5.68 -8.78
CA LYS A 20 0.58 -4.80 -9.80
C LYS A 20 0.47 -3.34 -9.42
N TYR A 21 -0.66 -2.90 -8.86
CA TYR A 21 -0.85 -1.54 -8.38
C TYR A 21 0.16 -1.19 -7.29
N LEU A 22 0.22 -1.98 -6.21
CA LEU A 22 1.16 -1.75 -5.11
C LEU A 22 2.62 -1.77 -5.58
N THR A 23 2.99 -2.82 -6.35
CA THR A 23 4.35 -2.99 -6.86
C THR A 23 4.76 -1.84 -7.78
N THR A 24 3.84 -1.29 -8.58
CA THR A 24 4.12 -0.16 -9.47
C THR A 24 4.39 1.11 -8.67
N ILE A 25 3.59 1.39 -7.63
CA ILE A 25 3.83 2.54 -6.76
C ILE A 25 5.19 2.44 -6.07
N VAL A 26 5.57 1.26 -5.60
CA VAL A 26 6.89 1.06 -4.99
C VAL A 26 8.02 1.19 -6.01
N ARG A 27 7.99 0.42 -7.10
CA ARG A 27 9.13 0.31 -8.03
C ARG A 27 9.33 1.55 -8.90
N VAL A 28 8.26 2.24 -9.28
CA VAL A 28 8.32 3.39 -10.21
C VAL A 28 8.33 4.72 -9.45
N PHE A 29 7.59 4.80 -8.34
CA PHE A 29 7.35 6.06 -7.63
C PHE A 29 7.94 6.08 -6.20
N GLY A 30 8.73 5.07 -5.82
CA GLY A 30 9.40 5.00 -4.52
C GLY A 30 8.44 4.94 -3.33
N GLY A 31 7.23 4.42 -3.54
CA GLY A 31 6.20 4.35 -2.50
C GLY A 31 5.27 5.58 -2.45
N GLY A 32 5.49 6.61 -3.28
CA GLY A 32 4.62 7.78 -3.41
C GLY A 32 5.01 8.99 -2.53
N PRO A 33 4.25 10.11 -2.60
CA PRO A 33 2.90 10.21 -3.14
C PRO A 33 2.87 10.30 -4.67
N VAL A 34 1.91 9.62 -5.29
CA VAL A 34 1.72 9.59 -6.76
C VAL A 34 0.25 9.80 -7.15
N GLY A 35 0.00 10.56 -8.21
CA GLY A 35 -1.35 10.71 -8.76
C GLY A 35 -1.89 9.42 -9.37
N VAL A 36 -3.17 9.11 -9.19
CA VAL A 36 -3.77 7.87 -9.72
C VAL A 36 -3.68 7.79 -11.24
N GLU A 37 -3.79 8.91 -11.94
CA GLU A 37 -3.60 8.96 -13.38
C GLU A 37 -2.20 8.48 -13.78
N ALA A 38 -1.15 8.88 -13.06
CA ALA A 38 0.21 8.43 -13.37
C ALA A 38 0.37 6.91 -13.18
N VAL A 39 -0.27 6.35 -12.13
CA VAL A 39 -0.30 4.90 -11.90
C VAL A 39 -1.08 4.19 -13.01
N ALA A 40 -2.25 4.71 -13.38
CA ALA A 40 -3.11 4.20 -14.45
C ALA A 40 -2.37 4.14 -15.79
N HIS A 41 -1.70 5.23 -16.18
CA HIS A 41 -0.89 5.28 -17.40
C HIS A 41 0.27 4.28 -17.35
N THR A 42 0.93 4.12 -16.21
CA THR A 42 2.05 3.17 -16.05
C THR A 42 1.57 1.72 -16.18
N LEU A 43 0.37 1.43 -15.70
CA LEU A 43 -0.24 0.09 -15.75
C LEU A 43 -0.98 -0.19 -17.06
N ASN A 44 -1.19 0.83 -17.91
CA ASN A 44 -2.09 0.77 -19.07
C ASN A 44 -3.50 0.27 -18.69
N VAL A 45 -4.03 0.81 -17.59
CA VAL A 45 -5.37 0.50 -17.05
C VAL A 45 -6.16 1.81 -16.94
N PRO A 46 -7.48 1.82 -17.23
CA PRO A 46 -8.29 3.02 -17.02
C PRO A 46 -8.24 3.51 -15.56
N THR A 47 -8.16 4.83 -15.38
CA THR A 47 -8.13 5.45 -14.04
C THR A 47 -9.34 5.06 -13.20
N ASP A 48 -10.54 5.04 -13.80
CA ASP A 48 -11.79 4.71 -13.12
C ASP A 48 -11.77 3.27 -12.58
N THR A 49 -11.25 2.30 -13.35
CA THR A 49 -11.06 0.92 -12.89
C THR A 49 -10.18 0.86 -11.65
N LEU A 50 -9.10 1.64 -11.60
CA LEU A 50 -8.25 1.67 -10.39
C LEU A 50 -9.00 2.26 -9.18
N ILE A 51 -9.82 3.28 -9.37
CA ILE A 51 -10.54 3.95 -8.28
C ILE A 51 -11.72 3.11 -7.78
N ASP A 52 -12.45 2.48 -8.69
CA ASP A 52 -13.73 1.85 -8.41
C ASP A 52 -13.58 0.35 -8.06
N GLU A 53 -12.58 -0.32 -8.61
CA GLU A 53 -12.40 -1.77 -8.43
C GLU A 53 -11.21 -2.10 -7.50
N VAL A 54 -10.07 -1.41 -7.66
CA VAL A 54 -8.80 -1.77 -6.98
C VAL A 54 -8.64 -1.05 -5.63
N GLU A 55 -8.66 0.29 -5.66
CA GLU A 55 -8.41 1.13 -4.48
C GLU A 55 -9.33 0.82 -3.28
N PRO A 56 -10.63 0.47 -3.43
CA PRO A 56 -11.50 0.27 -2.28
C PRO A 56 -11.01 -0.84 -1.34
N TYR A 57 -10.46 -1.93 -1.88
CA TYR A 57 -9.91 -3.00 -1.06
C TYR A 57 -8.58 -2.57 -0.43
N LEU A 58 -7.65 -2.04 -1.22
CA LEU A 58 -6.32 -1.62 -0.73
C LEU A 58 -6.38 -0.54 0.35
N LEU A 59 -7.37 0.37 0.28
CA LEU A 59 -7.62 1.39 1.28
C LEU A 59 -8.22 0.80 2.57
N ARG A 60 -9.18 -0.12 2.46
CA ARG A 60 -9.79 -0.77 3.63
C ARG A 60 -8.83 -1.69 4.36
N SER A 61 -7.92 -2.32 3.62
CA SER A 61 -6.83 -3.15 4.18
C SER A 61 -5.62 -2.33 4.59
N GLU A 62 -5.70 -1.00 4.56
CA GLU A 62 -4.66 -0.05 4.98
C GLU A 62 -3.31 -0.22 4.27
N LEU A 63 -3.29 -0.82 3.06
CA LEU A 63 -2.06 -1.03 2.28
C LEU A 63 -1.61 0.23 1.52
N ILE A 64 -2.57 1.13 1.26
CA ILE A 64 -2.33 2.47 0.73
C ILE A 64 -3.11 3.50 1.53
N VAL A 65 -2.66 4.75 1.45
CA VAL A 65 -3.41 5.93 1.93
C VAL A 65 -3.56 6.96 0.84
N ARG A 66 -4.69 7.66 0.86
CA ARG A 66 -4.90 8.87 0.06
C ARG A 66 -4.35 10.08 0.81
N THR A 67 -3.55 10.87 0.13
CA THR A 67 -3.05 12.16 0.59
C THR A 67 -3.49 13.25 -0.39
N PRO A 68 -3.48 14.54 -0.01
CA PRO A 68 -3.74 15.62 -0.95
C PRO A 68 -2.81 15.63 -2.17
N ARG A 69 -1.63 15.01 -2.05
CA ARG A 69 -0.61 14.91 -3.11
C ARG A 69 -0.68 13.63 -3.94
N GLY A 70 -1.59 12.71 -3.62
CA GLY A 70 -1.71 11.41 -4.29
C GLY A 70 -1.75 10.21 -3.34
N ARG A 71 -1.51 9.01 -3.88
CA ARG A 71 -1.52 7.75 -3.16
C ARG A 71 -0.12 7.42 -2.66
N ARG A 72 -0.03 6.89 -1.46
CA ARG A 72 1.22 6.46 -0.83
C ARG A 72 1.03 5.07 -0.24
N ILE A 73 2.06 4.24 -0.37
CA ILE A 73 2.12 2.91 0.24
C ILE A 73 2.41 3.08 1.74
N THR A 74 1.66 2.35 2.57
CA THR A 74 1.85 2.33 4.02
C THR A 74 2.93 1.32 4.42
N PRO A 75 3.42 1.33 5.67
CA PRO A 75 4.31 0.27 6.15
C PRO A 75 3.72 -1.14 6.00
N SER A 76 2.42 -1.32 6.26
CA SER A 76 1.72 -2.60 6.03
C SER A 76 1.69 -2.99 4.56
N GLY A 77 1.55 -2.03 3.64
CA GLY A 77 1.67 -2.25 2.20
C GLY A 77 3.07 -2.74 1.78
N PHE A 78 4.13 -2.17 2.36
CA PHE A 78 5.50 -2.65 2.14
C PHE A 78 5.69 -4.07 2.69
N ALA A 79 5.23 -4.32 3.93
CA ALA A 79 5.31 -5.63 4.56
C ALA A 79 4.56 -6.70 3.77
N HIS A 80 3.38 -6.38 3.21
CA HIS A 80 2.61 -7.27 2.35
C HIS A 80 3.37 -7.67 1.07
N LEU A 81 4.17 -6.75 0.53
CA LEU A 81 5.05 -7.03 -0.62
C LEU A 81 6.35 -7.74 -0.22
N GLY A 82 6.58 -8.01 1.07
CA GLY A 82 7.83 -8.58 1.57
C GLY A 82 9.02 -7.62 1.47
N LEU A 83 8.76 -6.31 1.55
CA LEU A 83 9.76 -5.25 1.44
C LEU A 83 9.91 -4.49 2.75
N ASP A 84 11.12 -4.02 3.02
CA ASP A 84 11.36 -3.11 4.15
C ASP A 84 10.78 -1.72 3.84
N SER A 85 9.96 -1.21 4.75
CA SER A 85 9.41 0.14 4.66
C SER A 85 10.51 1.16 4.95
N PRO A 86 10.74 2.16 4.09
CA PRO A 86 11.60 3.30 4.43
C PRO A 86 10.91 4.27 5.40
N LEU A 87 9.61 4.09 5.67
CA LEU A 87 8.84 4.87 6.63
C LEU A 87 8.85 4.17 7.99
N PRO A 88 9.05 4.91 9.10
CA PRO A 88 9.00 4.33 10.43
C PRO A 88 7.60 3.73 10.69
N ASP A 89 7.58 2.55 11.32
CA ASP A 89 6.33 1.94 11.76
C ASP A 89 5.63 2.88 12.74
N PRO A 90 4.33 3.19 12.56
CA PRO A 90 3.61 4.08 13.48
C PRO A 90 3.51 3.52 14.90
N VAL A 91 3.76 2.22 15.08
CA VAL A 91 3.76 1.52 16.39
C VAL A 91 5.14 1.54 17.06
N SER A 92 6.18 2.03 16.37
CA SER A 92 7.47 2.33 16.99
C SER A 92 7.41 3.73 17.61
N GLU A 93 6.57 3.93 18.63
CA GLU A 93 6.72 5.10 19.49
C GLU A 93 8.12 5.03 20.11
N PRO A 94 9.00 6.03 19.90
CA PRO A 94 10.20 6.12 20.72
C PRO A 94 9.76 6.23 22.18
N PRO A 95 10.46 5.58 23.14
CA PRO A 95 10.11 5.67 24.55
C PRO A 95 9.96 7.14 24.92
N SER A 96 8.80 7.47 25.52
CA SER A 96 8.46 8.79 26.02
C SER A 96 9.66 9.40 26.74
N LEU A 97 10.15 10.52 26.24
CA LEU A 97 11.23 11.29 26.89
C LEU A 97 10.80 11.87 28.26
N PHE A 98 9.54 11.69 28.66
CA PHE A 98 8.97 12.24 29.88
C PHE A 98 8.94 11.26 31.07
N ASP A 99 9.43 10.02 30.91
CA ASP A 99 9.39 9.01 31.99
C ASP A 99 10.51 9.18 33.03
N ASN A 100 11.26 10.28 33.01
CA ASN A 100 12.43 10.47 33.89
C ASN A 100 12.50 11.87 34.52
N GLN A 101 11.40 12.35 35.12
CA GLN A 101 11.47 13.42 36.12
C GLN A 101 11.51 12.81 37.53
N PRO A 102 12.63 12.91 38.26
CA PRO A 102 12.62 12.63 39.69
C PRO A 102 11.80 13.71 40.42
N GLU A 103 10.97 13.27 41.37
CA GLU A 103 10.20 14.12 42.30
C GLU A 103 11.08 15.10 43.11
#